data_AF-A0A9N9H8Y7-F1
#
_entry.id   AF-A0A9N9H8Y7-F1
#
_cell.length_a   1.000
_cell.length_b   1.000
_cell.length_c   1.000
_cell.angle_alpha   90.00
_cell.angle_beta   90.00
_cell.angle_gamma   90.00
#
_symmetry.space_group_name_H-M   'P 1'
#
loop_
_entity.id
_entity.type
_entity.pdbx_description
1 polymer ?
#
loop_
_entity_poly.entity_id
_entity_poly.type
_entity_poly.pdbx_seq_one_letter_code
_entity_poly.pdbx_strand_id
1 'polypeptide(L)'
;EAIELLEPMTKDPVDFVRQGAFISLAMILIQQNDAMNPKVSPTRKLYEKIINDKHEDAMAKFGAVLGQGIIDAGGRNVTISLLTRSGQLNMPAIVGMAVFTQLWYWFPLTHFLSLAFTPTALIGLNKDLKIPKFEYISNAKPSLFAYPATTKPPTTSIIEK
;
A
#
# COMPACT_ATOMS: atom_id res chain seq x y z
N GLU A 1 -18.40 -1.42 -0.23
CA GLU A 1 -18.50 -2.88 -0.44
C GLU A 1 -17.21 -3.64 -0.08
N ALA A 2 -16.16 -3.66 -0.92
CA ALA A 2 -14.98 -4.50 -0.64
C ALA A 2 -14.29 -4.20 0.72
N ILE A 3 -14.17 -2.93 1.09
CA ILE A 3 -13.63 -2.53 2.39
C ILE A 3 -14.53 -2.98 3.55
N GLU A 4 -15.85 -2.83 3.39
CA GLU A 4 -16.83 -3.20 4.43
C GLU A 4 -16.85 -4.70 4.69
N LEU A 5 -16.52 -5.51 3.67
CA LEU A 5 -16.34 -6.96 3.81
C LEU A 5 -15.06 -7.31 4.59
N LEU A 6 -13.98 -6.57 4.39
CA LEU A 6 -12.68 -6.84 5.02
C LEU A 6 -12.58 -6.31 6.46
N GLU A 7 -13.27 -5.22 6.78
CA GLU A 7 -13.28 -4.63 8.13
C GLU A 7 -13.61 -5.64 9.26
N PRO A 8 -14.67 -6.46 9.19
CA PRO A 8 -14.94 -7.45 10.23
C PRO A 8 -13.86 -8.53 10.31
N MET A 9 -13.25 -8.92 9.17
CA MET A 9 -12.18 -9.93 9.13
C MET A 9 -10.91 -9.47 9.87
N THR A 10 -10.69 -8.16 10.01
CA THR A 10 -9.58 -7.63 10.81
C THR A 10 -9.73 -7.89 12.32
N LYS A 11 -10.91 -8.30 12.78
CA LYS A 11 -11.22 -8.58 14.19
C LYS A 11 -11.47 -10.07 14.45
N ASP A 12 -11.27 -10.91 13.43
CA ASP A 12 -11.46 -12.35 13.57
C ASP A 12 -10.50 -12.91 14.64
N PRO A 13 -10.95 -13.86 15.49
CA PRO A 13 -10.06 -14.48 16.49
C PRO A 13 -8.87 -15.20 15.85
N VAL A 14 -8.98 -15.62 14.60
CA VAL A 14 -7.95 -16.36 13.88
C VAL A 14 -6.93 -15.42 13.25
N ASP A 15 -5.66 -15.60 13.60
CA ASP A 15 -4.54 -14.73 13.22
C ASP A 15 -4.31 -14.65 11.71
N PHE A 16 -4.43 -15.77 10.99
CA PHE A 16 -4.25 -15.79 9.54
C PHE A 16 -5.36 -15.10 8.76
N VAL A 17 -6.57 -15.08 9.31
CA VAL A 17 -7.69 -14.33 8.73
C VAL A 17 -7.39 -12.84 8.84
N ARG A 18 -6.90 -12.39 10.01
CA ARG A 18 -6.46 -11.01 10.22
C ARG A 18 -5.30 -10.64 9.30
N GLN A 19 -4.30 -11.52 9.15
CA GLN A 19 -3.17 -11.30 8.25
C GLN A 19 -3.64 -11.03 6.81
N GLY A 20 -4.50 -11.90 6.26
CA GLY A 20 -5.05 -11.74 4.91
C GLY A 20 -5.90 -10.48 4.76
N ALA A 21 -6.70 -10.15 5.79
CA ALA A 21 -7.50 -8.94 5.81
C ALA A 21 -6.65 -7.66 5.79
N PHE A 22 -5.58 -7.61 6.59
CA PHE A 22 -4.66 -6.47 6.61
C PHE A 22 -3.99 -6.26 5.25
N ILE A 23 -3.45 -7.31 4.65
CA ILE A 23 -2.81 -7.24 3.33
C ILE A 23 -3.81 -6.78 2.27
N SER A 24 -5.00 -7.38 2.23
CA SER A 24 -6.03 -7.06 1.23
C SER A 24 -6.53 -5.62 1.35
N LEU A 25 -6.73 -5.15 2.58
CA LEU A 25 -7.16 -3.77 2.84
C LEU A 25 -6.10 -2.77 2.36
N ALA A 26 -4.82 -3.08 2.55
CA ALA A 26 -3.72 -2.26 2.05
C ALA A 26 -3.68 -2.20 0.52
N MET A 27 -3.92 -3.34 -0.15
CA MET A 27 -3.95 -3.40 -1.62
C MET A 27 -5.08 -2.54 -2.22
N ILE A 28 -6.24 -2.48 -1.55
CA ILE A 28 -7.36 -1.64 -1.99
C ILE A 28 -7.07 -0.15 -1.77
N LEU A 29 -6.43 0.18 -0.65
CA LEU A 29 -6.15 1.57 -0.24
C LEU A 29 -4.83 2.11 -0.80
N ILE A 30 -4.10 1.34 -1.63
CA ILE A 30 -2.86 1.79 -2.26
C ILE A 30 -3.10 3.07 -3.06
N GLN A 31 -2.15 4.01 -3.00
CA GLN A 31 -2.21 5.32 -3.66
C GLN A 31 -3.35 6.26 -3.20
N GLN A 32 -4.28 5.82 -2.36
CA GLN A 32 -5.37 6.65 -1.86
C GLN A 32 -4.93 7.52 -0.68
N ASN A 33 -5.47 8.73 -0.59
CA ASN A 33 -5.32 9.62 0.55
C ASN A 33 -6.66 9.84 1.27
N ASP A 34 -6.63 10.51 2.42
CA ASP A 34 -7.84 10.72 3.24
C ASP A 34 -8.92 11.57 2.53
N ALA A 35 -8.53 12.39 1.57
CA ALA A 35 -9.48 13.16 0.75
C ALA A 35 -10.20 12.28 -0.27
N MET A 36 -9.55 11.22 -0.76
CA MET A 36 -10.17 10.22 -1.64
C MET A 36 -11.00 9.20 -0.85
N ASN A 37 -10.47 8.74 0.29
CA ASN A 37 -11.12 7.72 1.09
C ASN A 37 -10.82 7.92 2.60
N PRO A 38 -11.84 8.21 3.42
CA PRO A 38 -11.66 8.47 4.85
C PRO A 38 -11.21 7.24 5.66
N LYS A 39 -11.21 6.04 5.06
CA LYS A 39 -10.77 4.79 5.70
C LYS A 39 -9.25 4.63 5.73
N VAL A 40 -8.49 5.45 4.99
CA VAL A 40 -7.02 5.37 4.93
C VAL A 40 -6.39 5.65 6.29
N SER A 41 -6.73 6.78 6.93
CA SER A 41 -6.23 7.15 8.26
C SER A 41 -6.54 6.12 9.36
N PRO A 42 -7.79 5.65 9.54
CA PRO A 42 -8.11 4.59 10.50
C PRO A 42 -7.33 3.29 10.25
N THR A 43 -7.17 2.88 8.99
CA THR A 43 -6.44 1.66 8.64
C THR A 43 -4.96 1.76 9.01
N ARG A 44 -4.33 2.91 8.78
CA ARG A 44 -2.94 3.15 9.22
C ARG A 44 -2.77 3.04 10.72
N LYS A 45 -3.66 3.70 11.47
CA LYS A 45 -3.65 3.63 12.94
C LYS A 45 -3.84 2.20 13.44
N LEU A 46 -4.65 1.40 12.75
CA LEU A 46 -4.82 -0.02 13.04
C LEU A 46 -3.51 -0.78 12.85
N TYR A 47 -2.82 -0.62 11.71
CA TYR A 47 -1.52 -1.28 11.50
C TYR A 47 -0.49 -0.87 12.54
N GLU A 48 -0.34 0.44 12.81
CA GLU A 48 0.58 0.94 13.84
C GLU A 48 0.28 0.34 15.22
N LYS A 49 -1.00 0.22 15.59
CA LYS A 49 -1.41 -0.41 16.85
C LYS A 49 -0.96 -1.87 16.91
N ILE A 50 -1.28 -2.67 15.89
CA ILE A 50 -0.97 -4.11 15.85
C ILE A 50 0.53 -4.36 15.86
N ILE A 51 1.30 -3.53 15.14
CA ILE A 51 2.77 -3.63 15.06
C ILE A 51 3.41 -3.36 16.43
N ASN A 52 2.91 -2.38 17.18
CA ASN A 52 3.45 -1.98 18.48
C ASN A 52 2.97 -2.86 19.65
N ASP A 53 1.83 -3.53 19.51
CA ASP A 53 1.28 -4.37 20.57
C ASP A 53 2.09 -5.67 20.73
N LYS A 54 2.61 -5.95 21.91
CA LYS A 54 3.38 -7.18 22.18
C LYS A 54 2.51 -8.43 22.24
N HIS A 55 1.23 -8.28 22.55
CA HIS A 55 0.28 -9.38 22.75
C HIS A 55 -0.37 -9.88 21.46
N GLU A 56 -0.15 -9.18 20.35
CA GLU A 56 -0.65 -9.59 19.04
C GLU A 56 0.17 -10.75 18.45
N ASP A 57 -0.54 -11.63 17.71
CA ASP A 57 0.00 -12.81 17.06
C ASP A 57 1.06 -12.43 16.00
N ALA A 58 2.11 -13.24 15.90
CA ALA A 58 3.22 -12.98 14.97
C ALA A 58 2.75 -12.90 13.50
N MET A 59 1.77 -13.73 13.14
CA MET A 59 1.21 -13.78 11.79
C MET A 59 0.38 -12.52 11.46
N ALA A 60 -0.46 -12.08 12.41
CA ALA A 60 -1.21 -10.83 12.30
C ALA A 60 -0.28 -9.61 12.18
N LYS A 61 0.80 -9.57 12.99
CA LYS A 61 1.85 -8.55 12.88
C LYS A 61 2.52 -8.53 11.53
N PHE A 62 2.89 -9.70 11.01
CA PHE A 62 3.51 -9.80 9.69
C PHE A 62 2.59 -9.21 8.60
N GLY A 63 1.29 -9.52 8.65
CA GLY A 63 0.29 -8.93 7.75
C GLY A 63 0.16 -7.41 7.90
N ALA A 64 0.19 -6.89 9.12
CA ALA A 64 0.12 -5.44 9.38
C ALA A 64 1.38 -4.69 8.91
N VAL A 65 2.58 -5.23 9.14
CA VAL A 65 3.85 -4.66 8.64
C VAL A 65 3.84 -4.63 7.11
N LEU A 66 3.45 -5.75 6.49
CA LEU A 66 3.41 -5.85 5.03
C LEU A 66 2.33 -4.93 4.44
N GLY A 67 1.16 -4.85 5.07
CA GLY A 67 0.10 -3.93 4.70
C GLY A 67 0.54 -2.45 4.77
N GLN A 68 1.24 -2.06 5.84
CA GLN A 68 1.81 -0.71 5.94
C GLN A 68 2.78 -0.42 4.78
N GLY A 69 3.65 -1.38 4.45
CA GLY A 69 4.57 -1.27 3.32
C GLY A 69 3.86 -1.15 1.96
N ILE A 70 2.74 -1.86 1.77
CA ILE A 70 1.94 -1.79 0.54
C ILE A 70 1.31 -0.42 0.38
N ILE A 71 0.67 0.16 1.41
CA ILE A 71 0.00 1.45 1.22
C ILE A 71 1.01 2.57 0.89
N ASP A 72 2.23 2.49 1.41
CA ASP A 72 3.31 3.44 1.13
C ASP A 72 4.25 3.01 -0.01
N ALA A 73 3.89 1.95 -0.76
CA ALA A 73 4.74 1.41 -1.81
C ALA A 73 5.16 2.48 -2.83
N GLY A 74 6.42 2.44 -3.25
CA GLY A 74 6.97 3.36 -4.25
C GLY A 74 6.82 4.85 -3.92
N GLY A 75 6.74 5.21 -2.64
CA GLY A 75 6.46 6.59 -2.22
C GLY A 75 5.06 7.06 -2.64
N ARG A 76 4.10 6.12 -2.71
CA ARG A 76 2.72 6.31 -3.21
C ARG A 76 2.60 6.69 -4.68
N ASN A 77 3.62 6.33 -5.48
CA ASN A 77 3.65 6.50 -6.94
C ASN A 77 3.53 5.20 -7.71
N VAL A 78 3.13 4.13 -7.02
CA VAL A 78 2.84 2.85 -7.66
C VAL A 78 1.44 2.40 -7.25
N THR A 79 0.84 1.62 -8.11
CA THR A 79 -0.42 0.93 -7.85
C THR A 79 -0.26 -0.56 -8.19
N ILE A 80 -1.19 -1.38 -7.74
CA ILE A 80 -1.26 -2.79 -8.13
C ILE A 80 -2.24 -2.90 -9.30
N SER A 81 -1.75 -3.31 -10.47
CA SER A 81 -2.59 -3.46 -11.66
C SER A 81 -2.29 -4.74 -12.42
N LEU A 82 -3.29 -5.63 -12.48
CA LEU A 82 -3.25 -6.86 -13.28
C LEU A 82 -3.50 -6.62 -14.77
N LEU A 83 -3.97 -5.41 -15.10
CA LEU A 83 -4.24 -4.97 -16.46
C LEU A 83 -3.34 -3.79 -16.81
N THR A 84 -2.94 -3.73 -18.07
CA THR A 84 -2.35 -2.52 -18.65
C THR A 84 -3.43 -1.45 -18.82
N ARG A 85 -3.02 -0.19 -18.98
CA ARG A 85 -3.96 0.91 -19.25
C ARG A 85 -4.77 0.73 -20.55
N SER A 86 -4.26 -0.05 -21.50
CA SER A 86 -4.96 -0.45 -22.73
C SER A 86 -5.92 -1.63 -22.55
N GLY A 87 -6.02 -2.20 -21.34
CA GLY A 87 -6.92 -3.31 -21.01
C GLY A 87 -6.36 -4.71 -21.27
N GLN A 88 -5.11 -4.83 -21.71
CA GLN A 88 -4.45 -6.14 -21.89
C GLN A 88 -3.93 -6.68 -20.56
N LEU A 89 -3.82 -8.01 -20.45
CA LEU A 89 -3.27 -8.69 -19.27
C LEU A 89 -1.80 -8.33 -19.04
N ASN A 90 -1.47 -7.89 -17.83
CA ASN A 90 -0.10 -7.69 -17.39
C ASN A 90 0.43 -8.99 -16.76
N MET A 91 0.99 -9.87 -17.60
CA MET A 91 1.45 -11.19 -17.17
C MET A 91 2.45 -11.15 -15.99
N PRO A 92 3.47 -10.27 -15.97
CA PRO A 92 4.34 -10.11 -14.81
C PRO A 92 3.59 -9.81 -13.51
N ALA A 93 2.61 -8.90 -13.55
CA ALA A 93 1.82 -8.56 -12.37
C ALA A 93 0.92 -9.71 -11.92
N ILE A 94 0.32 -10.44 -12.86
CA ILE A 94 -0.52 -11.62 -12.56
C ILE A 94 0.33 -12.70 -11.89
N VAL A 95 1.50 -13.02 -12.46
CA VAL A 95 2.42 -14.02 -11.90
C VAL A 95 2.94 -13.55 -10.54
N GLY A 96 3.32 -12.27 -10.40
CA GLY A 96 3.77 -11.69 -9.15
C GLY A 96 2.74 -11.84 -8.03
N MET A 97 1.48 -11.52 -8.33
CA MET A 97 0.36 -11.70 -7.38
C MET A 97 0.09 -13.17 -7.07
N ALA A 98 0.13 -14.05 -8.07
CA ALA A 98 -0.11 -15.48 -7.87
C ALA A 98 0.96 -16.13 -6.98
N VAL A 99 2.23 -15.73 -7.12
CA VAL A 99 3.33 -16.23 -6.27
C VAL A 99 3.29 -15.57 -4.88
N PHE A 100 2.96 -14.28 -4.81
CA PHE A 100 2.83 -13.55 -3.55
C PHE A 100 1.83 -14.21 -2.58
N THR A 101 0.68 -14.68 -3.08
CA THR A 101 -0.34 -15.32 -2.22
C THR A 101 0.11 -16.66 -1.62
N GLN A 102 1.19 -17.26 -2.14
CA GLN A 102 1.77 -18.51 -1.64
C GLN A 102 2.75 -18.31 -0.46
N LEU A 103 2.75 -17.12 0.16
CA LEU A 103 3.67 -16.72 1.25
C LEU A 103 3.61 -17.58 2.53
N TRP A 104 2.63 -18.48 2.64
CA TRP A 104 2.34 -19.25 3.85
C TRP A 104 3.47 -20.18 4.30
N TYR A 105 4.07 -20.90 3.35
CA TYR A 105 5.14 -21.84 3.63
C TYR A 105 6.53 -21.25 3.34
N TRP A 106 6.60 -20.22 2.50
CA TRP A 106 7.85 -19.59 2.11
C TRP A 106 7.72 -18.06 2.12
N PHE A 107 8.06 -17.44 3.26
CA PHE A 107 7.95 -15.99 3.45
C PHE A 107 8.70 -15.13 2.41
N PRO A 108 9.86 -15.53 1.86
CA PRO A 108 10.52 -14.75 0.81
C PRO A 108 9.67 -14.56 -0.46
N LEU A 109 8.60 -15.34 -0.67
CA LEU A 109 7.69 -15.12 -1.79
C LEU A 109 6.96 -13.77 -1.73
N THR A 110 6.97 -13.10 -0.58
CA THR A 110 6.44 -11.74 -0.44
C THR A 110 7.12 -10.72 -1.37
N HIS A 111 8.38 -10.94 -1.76
CA HIS A 111 9.10 -10.05 -2.66
C HIS A 111 8.53 -10.03 -4.10
N PHE A 112 7.80 -11.08 -4.52
CA PHE A 112 7.19 -11.14 -5.84
C PHE A 112 6.07 -10.11 -6.04
N LEU A 113 5.58 -9.50 -4.96
CA LEU A 113 4.65 -8.38 -5.05
C LEU A 113 5.21 -7.21 -5.85
N SER A 114 6.54 -7.04 -5.88
CA SER A 114 7.21 -5.99 -6.67
C SER A 114 6.90 -6.05 -8.16
N LEU A 115 6.62 -7.24 -8.73
CA LEU A 115 6.23 -7.40 -10.13
C LEU A 115 4.81 -6.88 -10.41
N ALA A 116 3.97 -6.79 -9.39
CA ALA A 116 2.61 -6.27 -9.50
C ALA A 116 2.56 -4.74 -9.39
N PHE A 117 3.63 -4.11 -8.89
CA PHE A 117 3.73 -2.66 -8.80
C PHE A 117 3.94 -2.04 -10.17
N THR A 118 2.95 -1.23 -10.58
CA THR A 118 2.99 -0.44 -11.80
C THR A 118 3.13 1.04 -11.42
N PRO A 119 4.19 1.73 -11.89
CA PRO A 119 4.37 3.15 -11.60
C PRO A 119 3.29 4.00 -12.27
N THR A 120 2.72 4.93 -11.52
CA THR A 120 1.68 5.86 -11.96
C THR A 120 2.27 7.26 -12.06
N ALA A 121 3.13 7.45 -13.07
CA ALA A 121 3.81 8.72 -13.33
C ALA A 121 3.59 9.20 -14.76
N LEU A 122 3.58 10.52 -14.95
CA LEU A 122 3.59 11.15 -16.27
C LEU A 122 5.04 11.44 -16.66
N ILE A 123 5.55 10.71 -17.65
CA ILE A 123 6.92 10.85 -18.14
C ILE A 123 6.87 11.42 -19.56
N GLY A 124 7.33 12.64 -19.74
CA GLY A 124 7.45 13.26 -21.06
C GLY A 124 8.81 12.99 -21.68
N LEU A 125 8.84 12.72 -22.98
CA LEU A 125 10.06 12.53 -23.77
C LEU A 125 9.96 13.39 -25.04
N ASN A 126 11.06 14.01 -25.43
CA ASN A 126 11.14 14.69 -26.72
C ASN A 126 11.48 13.67 -27.84
N LYS A 127 11.57 14.15 -29.10
CA LYS A 127 11.89 13.31 -30.27
C LYS A 127 13.23 12.56 -30.14
N ASP A 128 14.16 13.10 -29.37
CA ASP A 128 15.50 12.52 -29.13
C ASP A 128 15.54 11.64 -27.87
N LEU A 129 14.38 11.27 -27.29
CA LEU A 129 14.25 10.53 -26.03
C LEU A 129 14.93 11.20 -24.83
N LYS A 130 15.05 12.53 -24.85
CA LYS A 130 15.53 13.33 -23.71
C LYS A 130 14.37 13.84 -22.88
N ILE A 131 14.64 14.07 -21.59
CA ILE A 131 13.69 14.62 -20.63
C ILE A 131 13.49 16.12 -20.91
N PRO A 132 12.32 16.56 -21.39
CA PRO A 132 12.03 17.97 -21.55
C PRO A 132 11.56 18.59 -20.22
N LYS A 133 11.77 19.89 -20.05
CA LYS A 133 11.11 20.66 -18.98
C LYS A 133 9.75 21.12 -19.52
N PHE A 134 8.67 20.64 -18.91
CA PHE A 134 7.32 21.08 -19.25
C PHE A 134 6.44 21.04 -17.99
N GLU A 135 5.38 21.83 -18.04
CA GLU A 135 4.33 21.84 -17.03
C GLU A 135 3.03 21.37 -17.70
N TYR A 136 2.15 20.75 -16.92
CA TYR A 136 0.84 20.33 -17.40
C TYR A 136 -0.23 20.82 -16.43
N ILE A 137 -1.43 21.06 -16.96
CA ILE A 137 -2.57 21.52 -16.18
C ILE A 137 -3.33 20.28 -15.69
N SER A 138 -3.47 20.13 -14.37
CA SER A 138 -4.36 19.15 -13.76
C SER A 138 -5.71 19.79 -13.46
N ASN A 139 -6.80 19.20 -13.97
CA ASN A 139 -8.16 19.65 -13.69
C ASN A 139 -8.69 19.22 -12.32
N ALA A 140 -7.89 18.47 -11.55
CA ALA A 140 -8.29 17.96 -10.24
C ALA A 140 -7.62 18.73 -9.11
N LYS A 141 -8.33 18.83 -7.97
CA LYS A 141 -7.86 19.60 -6.81
C LYS A 141 -6.53 19.05 -6.28
N PRO A 142 -5.55 19.91 -5.94
CA PRO A 142 -4.25 19.45 -5.41
C PRO A 142 -4.36 18.55 -4.17
N SER A 143 -5.39 18.76 -3.33
CA SER A 143 -5.64 17.95 -2.14
C SER A 143 -5.89 16.47 -2.43
N LEU A 144 -6.35 16.12 -3.64
CA LEU A 144 -6.57 14.73 -4.04
C LEU A 144 -5.26 13.99 -4.32
N PHE A 145 -4.18 14.71 -4.62
CA PHE A 145 -2.87 14.14 -4.95
C PHE A 145 -1.79 14.49 -3.93
N ALA A 146 -2.15 15.23 -2.88
CA ALA A 146 -1.22 15.58 -1.83
C ALA A 146 -0.72 14.31 -1.15
N TYR A 147 0.60 14.14 -1.13
CA TYR A 147 1.22 13.16 -0.25
C TYR A 147 0.95 13.56 1.20
N PRO A 148 0.66 12.61 2.10
CA PRO A 148 0.59 12.95 3.49
C PRO A 148 1.96 13.37 4.02
N ALA A 149 1.92 14.07 5.14
CA ALA A 149 3.11 14.48 5.84
C ALA A 149 4.01 13.28 6.12
N THR A 150 5.31 13.47 5.88
CA THR A 150 6.35 12.51 6.28
C THR A 150 6.24 12.23 7.78
N THR A 151 6.49 10.99 8.16
CA THR A 151 6.58 10.59 9.56
C THR A 151 7.65 11.45 10.24
N LYS A 152 7.25 12.19 11.28
CA LYS A 152 8.21 13.00 12.05
C LYS A 152 9.13 12.05 12.82
N PRO A 153 10.45 12.30 12.84
CA PRO A 153 11.34 11.51 13.68
C PRO A 153 10.87 11.58 15.15
N PRO A 154 11.03 10.50 15.92
CA PRO A 154 10.61 10.49 17.32
C PRO A 154 11.33 11.59 18.07
N THR A 155 10.60 12.60 18.53
CA THR A 155 11.14 13.61 19.42
C THR A 155 11.51 12.90 20.73
N THR A 156 12.80 12.81 21.05
CA THR A 156 13.26 12.36 22.37
C THR A 156 12.57 13.23 23.41
N SER A 157 11.59 12.66 24.13
CA SER A 157 11.02 13.31 25.30
C SER A 157 12.16 13.44 26.31
N ILE A 158 12.65 14.66 26.51
CA ILE A 158 13.49 14.98 27.65
C ILE A 158 12.60 14.73 28.87
N ILE A 159 12.85 13.61 29.56
CA ILE A 159 12.24 13.34 30.85
C ILE A 159 12.90 14.33 31.81
N GLU A 160 12.23 15.45 32.09
CA GLU A 160 12.60 16.28 33.24
C GLU A 160 12.32 15.47 34.50
N LYS A 161 13.39 15.25 35.28
CA LYS A 161 13.40 14.54 36.55
C LYS A 161 12.83 15.39 37.68
#